data_AF-A0A660RWG1-F1
#
_entry.id   AF-A0A660RWG1-F1
#
_cell.length_a   1.000
_cell.length_b   1.000
_cell.length_c   1.000
_cell.angle_alpha   90.00
_cell.angle_beta   90.00
_cell.angle_gamma   90.00
#
_symmetry.space_group_name_H-M   'P 1'
#
loop_
_entity.id
_entity.type
_entity.pdbx_description
1 polymer ?
#
loop_
_entity_poly.entity_id
_entity_poly.type
_entity_poly.pdbx_seq_one_letter_code
_entity_poly.pdbx_strand_id
1 'polypeptide(L)'
;MESMGLIIKVVEIIGKCPVYKIGDKIVIEDGCRINLQKTTAICMHSLAAIMPYYVALNKGVNPVELGLAKEGDKAYVQCLDPCKYTGGGTVIFEIRKVRKLNQKEVKVDYFAELGENCIVQENVILGLRYKEDCQKVKIGNNAIIRSGTIIYADVVAGDHFQTGHNVVIREKTTFGSFIVVGTNTVIDGYVTIGNFVKIESNCYIPTHVTIGSHVFIGPGVVLTNDKYPQKMRDQYHPEGPIIEDGVTLGAGVVVLPGIRIGKGSFVAAGAVVTKDVPPMSLVKGVPGEIFPLPEKLKELNIAKNWRKYINEEKIKNWYNRLW
;
A
#
# COMPACT_ATOMS: atom_id res chain seq x y z
N MET A 1 -17.30 -20.36 -10.87
CA MET A 1 -16.10 -19.62 -10.39
C MET A 1 -14.85 -20.24 -11.01
N GLU A 2 -14.45 -19.76 -12.18
CA GLU A 2 -13.18 -20.15 -12.80
C GLU A 2 -12.15 -19.04 -12.57
N SER A 3 -10.98 -19.44 -12.07
CA SER A 3 -9.82 -18.57 -11.85
C SER A 3 -9.08 -18.36 -13.16
N MET A 4 -8.49 -17.18 -13.34
CA MET A 4 -7.52 -16.95 -14.41
C MET A 4 -6.24 -17.72 -14.08
N GLY A 5 -5.71 -18.43 -15.07
CA GLY A 5 -4.54 -19.27 -14.89
C GLY A 5 -4.40 -20.36 -15.96
N LEU A 6 -3.49 -21.29 -15.70
CA LEU A 6 -3.25 -22.46 -16.53
C LEU A 6 -3.92 -23.69 -15.91
N ILE A 7 -4.67 -24.42 -16.73
CA ILE A 7 -5.03 -25.80 -16.43
C ILE A 7 -4.06 -26.69 -17.20
N ILE A 8 -3.33 -27.49 -16.46
CA ILE A 8 -2.41 -28.49 -16.99
C ILE A 8 -3.06 -29.85 -16.77
N LYS A 9 -3.31 -30.61 -17.83
CA LYS A 9 -3.94 -31.92 -17.77
C LYS A 9 -2.98 -32.99 -18.27
N VAL A 10 -2.93 -34.11 -17.55
CA VAL A 10 -2.23 -35.31 -18.01
C VAL A 10 -3.06 -35.95 -19.12
N VAL A 11 -2.51 -35.94 -20.33
CA VAL A 11 -3.18 -36.51 -21.52
C VAL A 11 -2.61 -37.85 -21.93
N GLU A 12 -1.34 -38.10 -21.62
CA GLU A 12 -0.68 -39.35 -21.96
C GLU A 12 0.40 -39.70 -20.94
N ILE A 13 0.59 -41.01 -20.71
CA ILE A 13 1.71 -41.56 -19.95
C ILE A 13 2.35 -42.65 -20.80
N ILE A 14 3.62 -42.46 -21.16
CA ILE A 14 4.42 -43.48 -21.84
C ILE A 14 5.29 -44.15 -20.78
N GLY A 15 5.28 -45.48 -20.69
CA GLY A 15 5.96 -46.19 -19.60
C GLY A 15 5.20 -46.09 -18.28
N LYS A 16 5.89 -45.77 -17.17
CA LYS A 16 5.27 -45.72 -15.83
C LYS A 16 5.50 -44.37 -15.15
N CYS A 17 4.44 -43.79 -14.58
CA CYS A 17 4.53 -42.67 -13.63
C CYS A 17 4.01 -43.10 -12.26
N PRO A 18 4.75 -42.89 -11.16
CA PRO A 18 4.27 -43.22 -9.82
C PRO A 18 3.29 -42.19 -9.23
N VAL A 19 3.23 -40.98 -9.80
CA VAL A 19 2.41 -39.88 -9.26
C VAL A 19 1.13 -39.68 -10.06
N TYR A 20 1.24 -39.58 -11.38
CA TYR A 20 0.14 -39.18 -12.25
C TYR A 20 -0.61 -40.36 -12.85
N LYS A 21 -1.90 -40.16 -13.06
CA LYS A 21 -2.81 -40.96 -13.88
C LYS A 21 -3.33 -40.10 -15.04
N ILE A 22 -3.73 -40.74 -16.14
CA ILE A 22 -4.36 -40.02 -17.25
C ILE A 22 -5.62 -39.32 -16.74
N GLY A 23 -5.77 -38.04 -17.07
CA GLY A 23 -6.87 -37.19 -16.61
C GLY A 23 -6.56 -36.35 -15.36
N ASP A 24 -5.47 -36.63 -14.65
CA ASP A 24 -5.01 -35.76 -13.56
C ASP A 24 -4.75 -34.33 -14.04
N LYS A 25 -4.88 -33.37 -13.12
CA LYS A 25 -4.71 -31.96 -13.44
C LYS A 25 -3.97 -31.19 -12.35
N ILE A 26 -3.24 -30.18 -12.80
CA ILE A 26 -2.65 -29.11 -12.00
C ILE A 26 -3.33 -27.81 -12.39
N VAL A 27 -3.77 -27.03 -11.41
CA VAL A 27 -4.36 -25.71 -11.65
C VAL A 27 -3.44 -24.66 -11.03
N ILE A 28 -2.83 -23.85 -11.88
CA ILE A 28 -1.95 -22.75 -11.48
C ILE A 28 -2.65 -21.44 -11.80
N GLU A 29 -2.98 -20.68 -10.77
CA GLU A 29 -3.61 -19.38 -10.85
C GLU A 29 -2.57 -18.27 -11.01
N ASP A 30 -3.03 -17.06 -11.34
CA ASP A 30 -2.19 -15.86 -11.43
C ASP A 30 -1.25 -15.69 -10.22
N GLY A 31 -0.06 -15.17 -10.49
CA GLY A 31 1.01 -15.10 -9.50
C GLY A 31 1.73 -16.43 -9.24
N CYS A 32 1.60 -17.42 -10.14
CA CYS A 32 2.22 -18.75 -10.01
C CYS A 32 1.72 -19.52 -8.78
N ARG A 33 0.43 -19.35 -8.43
CA ARG A 33 -0.15 -19.92 -7.23
C ARG A 33 -0.89 -21.22 -7.55
N ILE A 34 -0.45 -22.33 -6.98
CA ILE A 34 -1.10 -23.63 -7.21
C ILE A 34 -2.41 -23.71 -6.39
N ASN A 35 -3.53 -23.95 -7.06
CA ASN A 35 -4.82 -24.18 -6.40
C ASN A 35 -4.93 -25.66 -5.99
N LEU A 36 -4.66 -25.93 -4.71
CA LEU A 36 -4.69 -27.28 -4.14
C LEU A 36 -6.09 -27.91 -4.08
N GLN A 37 -7.17 -27.11 -4.10
CA GLN A 37 -8.54 -27.66 -4.13
C GLN A 37 -8.94 -28.17 -5.53
N LYS A 38 -8.32 -27.62 -6.59
CA LYS A 38 -8.62 -27.98 -7.99
C LYS A 38 -7.56 -28.87 -8.63
N THR A 39 -6.39 -29.00 -8.00
CA THR A 39 -5.27 -29.86 -8.43
C THR A 39 -5.49 -31.27 -7.88
N THR A 40 -5.39 -32.30 -8.71
CA THR A 40 -5.61 -33.71 -8.29
C THR A 40 -4.33 -34.41 -7.89
N ALA A 41 -3.21 -34.05 -8.52
CA ALA A 41 -1.88 -34.59 -8.23
C ALA A 41 -0.81 -33.56 -8.56
N ILE A 42 0.34 -33.65 -7.89
CA ILE A 42 1.47 -32.76 -8.13
C ILE A 42 2.80 -33.49 -7.97
N CYS A 43 3.72 -33.24 -8.89
CA CYS A 43 5.07 -33.80 -8.89
C CYS A 43 6.09 -32.70 -9.20
N MET A 44 7.18 -32.64 -8.44
CA MET A 44 8.23 -31.63 -8.65
C MET A 44 8.90 -31.75 -10.03
N HIS A 45 9.05 -32.97 -10.58
CA HIS A 45 9.60 -33.17 -11.93
C HIS A 45 8.73 -32.51 -13.01
N SER A 46 7.41 -32.62 -12.88
CA SER A 46 6.50 -31.98 -13.83
C SER A 46 6.54 -30.46 -13.74
N LEU A 47 6.66 -29.90 -12.52
CA LEU A 47 6.77 -28.45 -12.36
C LEU A 47 8.06 -27.92 -12.99
N ALA A 48 9.18 -28.65 -12.87
CA ALA A 48 10.43 -28.26 -13.52
C ALA A 48 10.29 -28.15 -15.05
N ALA A 49 9.46 -28.99 -15.68
CA ALA A 49 9.18 -28.91 -17.11
C ALA A 49 8.19 -27.79 -17.48
N ILE A 50 7.17 -27.55 -16.64
CA ILE A 50 6.06 -26.62 -16.93
C ILE A 50 6.44 -25.16 -16.62
N MET A 51 7.12 -24.92 -15.49
CA MET A 51 7.37 -23.57 -14.97
C MET A 51 8.11 -22.63 -15.92
N PRO A 52 9.10 -23.07 -16.73
CA PRO A 52 9.78 -22.18 -17.68
C PRO A 52 8.84 -21.47 -18.65
N TYR A 53 7.69 -22.09 -18.96
CA TYR A 53 6.72 -21.56 -19.93
C TYR A 53 5.54 -20.85 -19.26
N TYR A 54 5.43 -20.89 -17.93
CA TYR A 54 4.28 -20.37 -17.21
C TYR A 54 3.99 -18.91 -17.55
N VAL A 55 4.99 -18.03 -17.48
CA VAL A 55 4.78 -16.59 -17.72
C VAL A 55 4.31 -16.33 -19.14
N ALA A 56 4.92 -16.97 -20.14
CA ALA A 56 4.57 -16.79 -21.54
C ALA A 56 3.15 -17.30 -21.84
N LEU A 57 2.85 -18.54 -21.44
CA LEU A 57 1.53 -19.15 -21.64
C LEU A 57 0.44 -18.42 -20.84
N ASN A 58 0.74 -17.99 -19.61
CA ASN A 58 -0.20 -17.23 -18.78
C ASN A 58 -0.43 -15.81 -19.32
N LYS A 59 0.56 -15.17 -19.95
CA LYS A 59 0.37 -13.92 -20.71
C LYS A 59 -0.36 -14.11 -22.03
N GLY A 60 -0.51 -15.36 -22.50
CA GLY A 60 -1.26 -15.70 -23.70
C GLY A 60 -0.42 -15.67 -24.97
N VAL A 61 0.90 -15.83 -24.86
CA VAL A 61 1.76 -16.06 -26.02
C VAL A 61 1.34 -17.37 -26.70
N ASN A 62 1.33 -17.38 -28.03
CA ASN A 62 0.85 -18.51 -28.82
C ASN A 62 1.74 -19.75 -28.61
N PRO A 63 1.18 -20.92 -28.22
CA PRO A 63 1.94 -22.16 -28.07
C PRO A 63 2.73 -22.60 -29.32
N VAL A 64 2.21 -22.31 -30.51
CA VAL A 64 2.88 -22.64 -31.78
C VAL A 64 4.16 -21.82 -31.94
N GLU A 65 4.12 -20.52 -31.59
CA GLU A 65 5.29 -19.64 -31.61
C GLU A 65 6.35 -20.04 -30.59
N LEU A 66 5.94 -20.67 -29.48
CA LEU A 66 6.83 -21.21 -28.46
C LEU A 66 7.39 -22.59 -28.83
N GLY A 67 6.98 -23.17 -29.96
CA GLY A 67 7.35 -24.53 -30.35
C GLY A 67 6.75 -25.63 -29.47
N LEU A 68 5.68 -25.31 -28.73
CA LEU A 68 5.00 -26.23 -27.80
C LEU A 68 3.77 -26.89 -28.43
N ALA A 69 3.43 -26.55 -29.66
CA ALA A 69 2.30 -27.11 -30.40
C ALA A 69 2.52 -27.01 -31.91
N LYS A 70 1.85 -27.87 -32.68
CA LYS A 70 1.81 -27.77 -34.15
C LYS A 70 0.73 -26.81 -34.63
N GLU A 71 -0.39 -26.76 -33.92
CA GLU A 71 -1.55 -25.91 -34.22
C GLU A 71 -2.41 -25.69 -32.96
N GLY A 72 -3.31 -24.71 -33.01
CA GLY A 72 -4.26 -24.42 -31.93
C GLY A 72 -3.70 -23.59 -30.78
N ASP A 73 -4.42 -23.57 -29.65
CA ASP A 73 -4.18 -22.72 -28.48
C ASP A 73 -3.71 -23.50 -27.24
N LYS A 74 -3.41 -24.79 -27.40
CA LYS A 74 -2.95 -25.69 -26.36
C LYS A 74 -1.46 -25.93 -26.49
N ALA A 75 -0.71 -25.82 -25.39
CA ALA A 75 0.70 -26.20 -25.35
C ALA A 75 0.85 -27.64 -24.84
N TYR A 76 1.86 -28.35 -25.33
CA TYR A 76 2.20 -29.70 -24.88
C TYR A 76 3.61 -29.71 -24.33
N VAL A 77 3.76 -30.22 -23.11
CA VAL A 77 5.05 -30.30 -22.43
C VAL A 77 5.22 -31.71 -21.89
N GLN A 78 6.44 -32.23 -21.98
CA GLN A 78 6.80 -33.55 -21.49
C GLN A 78 7.49 -33.45 -20.12
N CYS A 79 7.13 -34.31 -19.18
CA CYS A 79 7.83 -34.44 -17.90
C CYS A 79 9.29 -34.87 -18.12
N LEU A 80 10.21 -34.23 -17.38
CA LEU A 80 11.59 -34.67 -17.30
C LEU A 80 11.66 -35.95 -16.45
N ASP A 81 12.06 -37.07 -17.05
CA ASP A 81 12.34 -38.33 -16.36
C ASP A 81 13.75 -38.80 -16.75
N PRO A 82 14.64 -39.12 -15.79
CA PRO A 82 15.98 -39.60 -16.08
C PRO A 82 15.97 -41.08 -16.49
N CYS A 83 15.07 -41.48 -17.41
CA CYS A 83 14.61 -42.82 -17.82
C CYS A 83 15.54 -44.01 -17.51
N LYS A 84 16.86 -43.85 -17.72
CA LYS A 84 17.91 -44.83 -17.39
C LYS A 84 17.91 -45.29 -15.92
N TYR A 85 17.51 -44.44 -14.98
CA TYR A 85 17.60 -44.71 -13.54
C TYR A 85 16.25 -44.97 -12.86
N THR A 86 15.13 -44.74 -13.55
CA THR A 86 13.77 -44.80 -12.98
C THR A 86 12.92 -45.93 -13.56
N GLY A 87 13.47 -46.71 -14.49
CA GLY A 87 12.73 -47.77 -15.20
C GLY A 87 11.92 -47.26 -16.40
N GLY A 88 12.08 -45.98 -16.75
CA GLY A 88 11.48 -45.35 -17.91
C GLY A 88 10.02 -44.96 -17.73
N GLY A 89 9.73 -43.68 -17.91
CA GLY A 89 8.39 -43.22 -18.18
C GLY A 89 8.30 -41.71 -18.35
N THR A 90 7.31 -41.22 -19.06
CA THR A 90 7.10 -39.79 -19.19
C THR A 90 5.63 -39.46 -19.23
N VAL A 91 5.33 -38.22 -18.88
CA VAL A 91 3.97 -37.72 -18.81
C VAL A 91 3.87 -36.57 -19.78
N ILE A 92 2.91 -36.64 -20.70
CA ILE A 92 2.60 -35.54 -21.60
C ILE A 92 1.46 -34.75 -20.98
N PHE A 93 1.73 -33.45 -20.84
CA PHE A 93 0.78 -32.49 -20.30
C PHE A 93 0.22 -31.63 -21.42
N GLU A 94 -1.10 -31.53 -21.48
CA GLU A 94 -1.81 -30.48 -22.23
C GLU A 94 -2.00 -29.27 -21.30
N ILE A 95 -1.49 -28.12 -21.71
CA ILE A 95 -1.58 -26.87 -20.97
C ILE A 95 -2.52 -25.95 -21.75
N ARG A 96 -3.57 -25.49 -21.09
CA ARG A 96 -4.50 -24.50 -21.62
C ARG A 96 -4.60 -23.30 -20.69
N LYS A 97 -4.58 -22.10 -21.27
CA LYS A 97 -4.95 -20.89 -20.54
C LYS A 97 -6.47 -20.84 -20.44
N VAL A 98 -7.00 -20.79 -19.23
CA VAL A 98 -8.42 -20.54 -19.02
C VAL A 98 -8.64 -19.05 -18.90
N ARG A 99 -9.33 -18.47 -19.88
CA ARG A 99 -9.76 -17.07 -19.86
C ARG A 99 -11.09 -16.98 -19.09
N LYS A 100 -11.22 -16.00 -18.19
CA LYS A 100 -12.54 -15.49 -17.80
C LYS A 100 -13.09 -14.66 -18.96
N LEU A 101 -14.35 -14.90 -19.35
CA LEU A 101 -15.22 -13.81 -19.78
C LEU A 101 -15.56 -13.01 -18.51
N ASN A 102 -15.25 -11.72 -18.54
CA ASN A 102 -15.40 -10.73 -17.46
C ASN A 102 -14.43 -10.88 -16.26
N GLN A 103 -13.46 -9.96 -16.19
CA GLN A 103 -12.80 -9.57 -14.94
C GLN A 103 -13.86 -9.07 -13.95
N LYS A 104 -14.47 -9.96 -13.19
CA LYS A 104 -14.88 -9.63 -11.82
C LYS A 104 -13.69 -9.94 -10.93
N GLU A 105 -13.18 -8.87 -10.33
CA GLU A 105 -12.22 -8.85 -9.22
C GLU A 105 -12.38 -10.08 -8.33
N VAL A 106 -11.26 -10.65 -7.90
CA VAL A 106 -11.26 -11.44 -6.68
C VAL A 106 -11.69 -10.47 -5.59
N LYS A 107 -12.94 -10.58 -5.10
CA LYS A 107 -13.37 -9.88 -3.90
C LYS A 107 -12.53 -10.44 -2.76
N VAL A 108 -11.45 -9.74 -2.42
CA VAL A 108 -10.96 -9.73 -1.05
C VAL A 108 -12.08 -9.07 -0.27
N ASP A 109 -12.78 -9.83 0.59
CA ASP A 109 -13.78 -9.24 1.48
C ASP A 109 -13.03 -8.35 2.49
N TYR A 110 -12.91 -7.08 2.14
CA TYR A 110 -12.35 -6.08 3.02
C TYR A 110 -13.27 -5.89 4.23
N PHE A 111 -12.68 -5.75 5.41
CA PHE A 111 -13.41 -5.29 6.58
C PHE A 111 -13.52 -3.76 6.54
N ALA A 112 -14.16 -3.25 5.46
CA ALA A 112 -14.20 -1.84 5.10
C ALA A 112 -15.53 -1.44 4.43
N GLU A 113 -15.84 -0.15 4.50
CA GLU A 113 -16.91 0.57 3.81
C GLU A 113 -16.22 1.63 2.94
N LEU A 114 -16.38 1.52 1.61
CA LEU A 114 -15.77 2.43 0.65
C LEU A 114 -16.85 3.26 -0.05
N GLY A 115 -16.57 4.54 -0.26
CA GLY A 115 -17.39 5.41 -1.09
C GLY A 115 -17.30 5.07 -2.58
N GLU A 116 -17.96 5.87 -3.41
CA GLU A 116 -18.00 5.72 -4.85
C GLU A 116 -16.64 6.02 -5.50
N ASN A 117 -16.37 5.42 -6.67
CA ASN A 117 -15.18 5.67 -7.49
C ASN A 117 -13.84 5.43 -6.78
N CYS A 118 -13.81 4.56 -5.77
CA CYS A 118 -12.57 4.15 -5.13
C CYS A 118 -11.79 3.17 -6.00
N ILE A 119 -10.47 3.36 -6.07
CA ILE A 119 -9.53 2.47 -6.74
C ILE A 119 -8.66 1.84 -5.66
N VAL A 120 -8.72 0.51 -5.53
CA VAL A 120 -7.87 -0.26 -4.63
C VAL A 120 -6.99 -1.18 -5.46
N GLN A 121 -5.67 -1.00 -5.38
CA GLN A 121 -4.72 -1.82 -6.15
C GLN A 121 -4.48 -3.19 -5.49
N GLU A 122 -3.71 -4.04 -6.17
CA GLU A 122 -3.39 -5.38 -5.71
C GLU A 122 -2.58 -5.39 -4.39
N ASN A 123 -2.69 -6.49 -3.63
CA ASN A 123 -1.97 -6.69 -2.37
C ASN A 123 -2.23 -5.63 -1.29
N VAL A 124 -3.39 -4.97 -1.34
CA VAL A 124 -3.85 -4.08 -0.26
C VAL A 124 -4.57 -4.91 0.80
N ILE A 125 -4.31 -4.60 2.08
CA ILE A 125 -5.07 -5.13 3.22
C ILE A 125 -5.89 -3.98 3.80
N LEU A 126 -7.23 -4.07 3.73
CA LEU A 126 -8.14 -3.11 4.34
C LEU A 126 -8.94 -3.73 5.48
N GLY A 127 -8.84 -3.11 6.65
CA GLY A 127 -9.52 -3.53 7.87
C GLY A 127 -8.80 -4.67 8.59
N LEU A 128 -7.46 -4.61 8.66
CA LEU A 128 -6.70 -5.53 9.51
C LEU A 128 -7.15 -5.37 10.96
N ARG A 129 -7.74 -6.43 11.52
CA ARG A 129 -8.30 -6.42 12.87
C ARG A 129 -7.18 -6.63 13.90
N TYR A 130 -7.24 -5.87 14.99
CA TYR A 130 -6.29 -5.95 16.11
C TYR A 130 -6.98 -6.32 17.44
N LYS A 131 -8.32 -6.35 17.45
CA LYS A 131 -9.19 -6.77 18.56
C LYS A 131 -10.56 -7.20 18.02
N GLU A 132 -11.36 -7.88 18.84
CA GLU A 132 -12.66 -8.44 18.43
C GLU A 132 -13.71 -7.38 18.10
N ASP A 133 -13.76 -6.30 18.88
CA ASP A 133 -14.78 -5.24 18.85
C ASP A 133 -14.43 -4.04 17.95
N CYS A 134 -13.52 -4.22 17.00
CA CYS A 134 -13.09 -3.15 16.10
C CYS A 134 -14.15 -2.81 15.04
N GLN A 135 -14.20 -1.53 14.65
CA GLN A 135 -15.09 -1.07 13.58
C GLN A 135 -14.46 -1.23 12.20
N LYS A 136 -15.31 -1.39 11.17
CA LYS A 136 -14.85 -1.40 9.78
C LYS A 136 -14.10 -0.11 9.45
N VAL A 137 -13.12 -0.23 8.56
CA VAL A 137 -12.51 0.93 7.91
C VAL A 137 -13.59 1.70 7.15
N LYS A 138 -13.59 3.03 7.22
CA LYS A 138 -14.51 3.87 6.44
C LYS A 138 -13.71 4.84 5.58
N ILE A 139 -13.86 4.76 4.27
CA ILE A 139 -13.15 5.65 3.33
C ILE A 139 -14.18 6.29 2.42
N GLY A 140 -14.10 7.62 2.27
CA GLY A 140 -14.97 8.41 1.41
C GLY A 140 -14.80 8.12 -0.08
N ASN A 141 -15.42 8.97 -0.90
CA ASN A 141 -15.44 8.82 -2.36
C ASN A 141 -14.07 9.14 -2.99
N ASN A 142 -13.83 8.62 -4.20
CA ASN A 142 -12.69 8.94 -5.04
C ASN A 142 -11.32 8.63 -4.39
N ALA A 143 -11.25 7.60 -3.55
CA ALA A 143 -10.00 7.18 -2.93
C ALA A 143 -9.11 6.41 -3.92
N ILE A 144 -7.79 6.50 -3.75
CA ILE A 144 -6.80 5.71 -4.52
C ILE A 144 -5.83 5.08 -3.54
N ILE A 145 -5.96 3.78 -3.31
CA ILE A 145 -5.14 3.03 -2.38
C ILE A 145 -4.18 2.15 -3.18
N ARG A 146 -2.89 2.47 -3.13
CA ARG A 146 -1.86 1.82 -3.95
C ARG A 146 -1.31 0.54 -3.31
N SER A 147 -0.70 -0.29 -4.15
CA SER A 147 -0.33 -1.67 -3.82
C SER A 147 0.52 -1.80 -2.55
N GLY A 148 0.29 -2.88 -1.80
CA GLY A 148 1.02 -3.20 -0.56
C GLY A 148 0.59 -2.36 0.66
N THR A 149 -0.36 -1.44 0.51
CA THR A 149 -0.87 -0.63 1.62
C THR A 149 -1.65 -1.51 2.62
N ILE A 150 -1.43 -1.29 3.92
CA ILE A 150 -2.13 -1.96 5.01
C ILE A 150 -2.85 -0.89 5.84
N ILE A 151 -4.18 -0.99 5.95
CA ILE A 151 -5.02 -0.12 6.77
C ILE A 151 -5.74 -0.97 7.82
N TYR A 152 -5.54 -0.64 9.09
CA TYR A 152 -6.15 -1.34 10.22
C TYR A 152 -7.62 -0.95 10.38
N ALA A 153 -8.37 -1.80 11.08
CA ALA A 153 -9.71 -1.48 11.54
C ALA A 153 -9.73 -0.19 12.39
N ASP A 154 -10.91 0.43 12.53
CA ASP A 154 -11.09 1.72 13.23
C ASP A 154 -10.41 2.94 12.55
N VAL A 155 -10.00 2.83 11.29
CA VAL A 155 -9.53 3.96 10.48
C VAL A 155 -10.70 4.60 9.73
N VAL A 156 -10.76 5.93 9.77
CA VAL A 156 -11.75 6.73 9.02
C VAL A 156 -11.03 7.76 8.16
N ALA A 157 -11.37 7.83 6.87
CA ALA A 157 -10.85 8.83 5.95
C ALA A 157 -11.96 9.45 5.11
N GLY A 158 -11.86 10.76 4.87
CA GLY A 158 -12.77 11.50 4.00
C GLY A 158 -12.58 11.20 2.51
N ASP A 159 -13.16 12.06 1.68
CA ASP A 159 -13.09 11.94 0.22
C ASP A 159 -11.67 12.23 -0.29
N HIS A 160 -11.33 11.69 -1.47
CA HIS A 160 -10.04 11.91 -2.13
C HIS A 160 -8.83 11.50 -1.28
N PHE A 161 -8.98 10.43 -0.50
CA PHE A 161 -7.88 9.81 0.24
C PHE A 161 -6.96 9.02 -0.70
N GLN A 162 -5.66 9.29 -0.67
CA GLN A 162 -4.68 8.64 -1.54
C GLN A 162 -3.47 8.13 -0.78
N THR A 163 -3.01 6.92 -1.13
CA THR A 163 -1.76 6.35 -0.61
C THR A 163 -0.74 6.11 -1.71
N GLY A 164 0.54 6.18 -1.36
CA GLY A 164 1.67 5.59 -2.08
C GLY A 164 1.71 4.08 -1.88
N HIS A 165 2.79 3.44 -2.30
CA HIS A 165 2.96 2.00 -2.12
C HIS A 165 3.40 1.66 -0.69
N ASN A 166 3.04 0.49 -0.19
CA ASN A 166 3.51 -0.06 1.10
C ASN A 166 3.29 0.89 2.31
N VAL A 167 2.21 1.66 2.30
CA VAL A 167 1.85 2.52 3.44
C VAL A 167 1.25 1.66 4.54
N VAL A 168 1.58 1.94 5.81
CA VAL A 168 0.94 1.28 6.96
C VAL A 168 0.20 2.32 7.79
N ILE A 169 -1.09 2.10 8.00
CA ILE A 169 -1.95 2.97 8.80
C ILE A 169 -2.64 2.13 9.86
N ARG A 170 -2.32 2.42 11.11
CA ARG A 170 -2.85 1.71 12.27
C ARG A 170 -4.13 2.33 12.80
N GLU A 171 -4.72 1.61 13.74
CA GLU A 171 -6.05 1.82 14.30
C GLU A 171 -6.29 3.22 14.89
N LYS A 172 -7.57 3.59 15.05
CA LYS A 172 -7.97 4.85 15.70
C LYS A 172 -7.33 6.09 15.04
N THR A 173 -7.09 6.01 13.74
CA THR A 173 -6.60 7.12 12.93
C THR A 173 -7.76 7.74 12.15
N THR A 174 -7.87 9.06 12.21
CA THR A 174 -8.90 9.82 11.49
C THR A 174 -8.25 10.80 10.54
N PHE A 175 -8.68 10.78 9.28
CA PHE A 175 -8.27 11.71 8.25
C PHE A 175 -9.46 12.54 7.76
N GLY A 176 -9.20 13.81 7.46
CA GLY A 176 -10.11 14.62 6.65
C GLY A 176 -10.14 14.17 5.18
N SER A 177 -10.58 15.09 4.32
CA SER A 177 -10.60 14.91 2.87
C SER A 177 -9.36 15.50 2.20
N PHE A 178 -9.08 15.05 0.97
CA PHE A 178 -7.94 15.47 0.16
C PHE A 178 -6.61 15.18 0.85
N ILE A 179 -6.34 13.90 1.03
CA ILE A 179 -5.17 13.43 1.77
C ILE A 179 -4.26 12.66 0.82
N VAL A 180 -2.97 12.90 0.93
CA VAL A 180 -1.95 12.10 0.25
C VAL A 180 -0.97 11.59 1.29
N VAL A 181 -0.83 10.28 1.38
CA VAL A 181 0.18 9.60 2.20
C VAL A 181 1.21 8.95 1.29
N GLY A 182 2.45 9.37 1.33
CA GLY A 182 3.52 8.93 0.44
C GLY A 182 4.00 7.51 0.74
N THR A 183 4.70 6.91 -0.24
CA THR A 183 5.19 5.52 -0.22
C THR A 183 6.02 5.21 1.04
N ASN A 184 5.86 4.00 1.58
CA ASN A 184 6.54 3.49 2.79
C ASN A 184 6.36 4.34 4.06
N THR A 185 5.36 5.21 4.11
CA THR A 185 5.05 5.97 5.34
C THR A 185 4.32 5.08 6.34
N VAL A 186 4.65 5.24 7.62
CA VAL A 186 4.03 4.52 8.73
C VAL A 186 3.32 5.50 9.66
N ILE A 187 2.06 5.19 10.00
CA ILE A 187 1.22 5.94 10.95
C ILE A 187 0.74 4.96 12.01
N ASP A 188 1.21 5.10 13.25
CA ASP A 188 1.09 4.07 14.32
C ASP A 188 -0.25 4.02 15.06
N GLY A 189 -1.20 4.88 14.73
CA GLY A 189 -2.55 4.86 15.27
C GLY A 189 -2.81 5.97 16.28
N TYR A 190 -4.06 6.21 16.69
CA TYR A 190 -4.41 7.34 17.56
C TYR A 190 -3.93 8.70 17.02
N VAL A 191 -4.04 8.88 15.70
CA VAL A 191 -3.61 10.10 15.01
C VAL A 191 -4.81 10.79 14.39
N THR A 192 -4.86 12.12 14.48
CA THR A 192 -5.88 12.94 13.82
C THR A 192 -5.22 13.85 12.80
N ILE A 193 -5.72 13.81 11.56
CA ILE A 193 -5.21 14.58 10.42
C ILE A 193 -6.36 15.37 9.79
N GLY A 194 -6.15 16.67 9.61
CA GLY A 194 -7.10 17.60 8.99
C GLY A 194 -7.28 17.37 7.49
N ASN A 195 -7.73 18.40 6.77
CA ASN A 195 -7.98 18.34 5.33
C ASN A 195 -6.79 18.88 4.53
N PHE A 196 -6.67 18.49 3.26
CA PHE A 196 -5.64 19.00 2.35
C PHE A 196 -4.22 18.80 2.92
N VAL A 197 -3.94 17.60 3.44
CA VAL A 197 -2.64 17.27 4.03
C VAL A 197 -1.87 16.38 3.07
N LYS A 198 -0.61 16.73 2.85
CA LYS A 198 0.32 15.93 2.06
C LYS A 198 1.48 15.45 2.93
N ILE A 199 1.57 14.14 3.08
CA ILE A 199 2.67 13.46 3.74
C ILE A 199 3.46 12.76 2.65
N GLU A 200 4.74 13.10 2.51
CA GLU A 200 5.62 12.51 1.50
C GLU A 200 6.15 11.14 1.94
N SER A 201 7.02 10.55 1.12
CA SER A 201 7.48 9.17 1.32
C SER A 201 8.41 8.99 2.53
N ASN A 202 8.41 7.78 3.08
CA ASN A 202 9.27 7.34 4.18
C ASN A 202 9.13 8.19 5.46
N CYS A 203 7.94 8.69 5.77
CA CYS A 203 7.70 9.40 7.03
C CYS A 203 7.35 8.42 8.16
N TYR A 204 7.65 8.80 9.40
CA TYR A 204 7.20 8.10 10.59
C TYR A 204 6.34 9.01 11.47
N ILE A 205 5.11 8.60 11.72
CA ILE A 205 4.13 9.31 12.55
C ILE A 205 3.71 8.36 13.69
N PRO A 206 4.17 8.58 14.93
CA PRO A 206 3.86 7.73 16.05
C PRO A 206 2.44 7.99 16.56
N THR A 207 2.04 7.34 17.65
CA THR A 207 0.73 7.55 18.27
C THR A 207 0.57 8.93 18.91
N HIS A 208 -0.68 9.39 19.05
CA HIS A 208 -1.07 10.63 19.72
C HIS A 208 -0.60 11.92 19.03
N VAL A 209 -0.39 11.88 17.72
CA VAL A 209 -0.07 13.05 16.91
C VAL A 209 -1.35 13.72 16.42
N THR A 210 -1.36 15.06 16.45
CA THR A 210 -2.42 15.86 15.81
C THR A 210 -1.82 16.70 14.68
N ILE A 211 -2.39 16.60 13.48
CA ILE A 211 -1.99 17.36 12.30
C ILE A 211 -3.19 18.15 11.79
N GLY A 212 -3.04 19.47 11.68
CA GLY A 212 -4.04 20.40 11.17
C GLY A 212 -4.28 20.25 9.67
N SER A 213 -5.05 21.18 9.11
CA SER A 213 -5.32 21.22 7.67
C SER A 213 -4.23 21.96 6.91
N HIS A 214 -4.06 21.69 5.62
CA HIS A 214 -3.06 22.35 4.78
C HIS A 214 -1.62 22.16 5.27
N VAL A 215 -1.34 21.03 5.92
CA VAL A 215 0.02 20.69 6.36
C VAL A 215 0.75 19.95 5.26
N PHE A 216 2.03 20.26 5.10
CA PHE A 216 2.95 19.47 4.29
C PHE A 216 4.03 18.86 5.16
N ILE A 217 4.19 17.55 5.04
CA ILE A 217 5.24 16.78 5.69
C ILE A 217 6.15 16.26 4.59
N GLY A 218 7.36 16.81 4.52
CA GLY A 218 8.39 16.44 3.55
C GLY A 218 8.89 15.01 3.73
N PRO A 219 9.62 14.46 2.74
CA PRO A 219 10.04 13.06 2.78
C PRO A 219 11.01 12.81 3.93
N GLY A 220 10.92 11.64 4.56
CA GLY A 220 11.82 11.26 5.65
C GLY A 220 11.61 12.02 6.96
N VAL A 221 10.50 12.74 7.12
CA VAL A 221 10.18 13.40 8.41
C VAL A 221 9.86 12.36 9.47
N VAL A 222 10.41 12.57 10.67
CA VAL A 222 10.20 11.71 11.83
C VAL A 222 9.59 12.53 12.96
N LEU A 223 8.36 12.19 13.33
CA LEU A 223 7.75 12.66 14.56
C LEU A 223 8.04 11.65 15.67
N THR A 224 8.12 12.10 16.92
CA THR A 224 8.43 11.24 18.07
C THR A 224 7.45 11.51 19.21
N ASN A 225 7.21 10.51 20.07
CA ASN A 225 6.24 10.64 21.16
C ASN A 225 6.73 10.15 22.53
N ASP A 226 7.93 9.57 22.62
CA ASP A 226 8.53 9.11 23.88
C ASP A 226 9.75 9.96 24.21
N LYS A 227 9.67 10.71 25.32
CA LYS A 227 10.74 11.60 25.76
C LYS A 227 11.95 10.83 26.27
N TYR A 228 11.75 9.64 26.82
CA TYR A 228 12.80 8.82 27.41
C TYR A 228 12.63 7.33 27.00
N PRO A 229 12.89 7.00 25.72
CA PRO A 229 12.68 5.66 25.20
C PRO A 229 13.35 4.57 26.06
N GLN A 230 12.56 3.58 26.47
CA GLN A 230 13.01 2.45 27.30
C GLN A 230 13.59 2.85 28.68
N LYS A 231 13.32 4.08 29.16
CA LYS A 231 13.70 4.56 30.49
C LYS A 231 12.47 5.09 31.22
N MET A 232 12.51 5.12 32.56
CA MET A 232 11.43 5.65 33.42
C MET A 232 10.04 5.14 33.01
N ARG A 233 9.91 3.81 32.83
CA ARG A 233 8.72 3.18 32.23
C ARG A 233 7.47 3.30 33.10
N ASP A 234 7.65 3.47 34.40
CA ASP A 234 6.62 3.84 35.39
C ASP A 234 5.98 5.22 35.08
N GLN A 235 6.69 6.08 34.36
CA GLN A 235 6.26 7.44 33.97
C GLN A 235 5.98 7.54 32.47
N TYR A 236 5.92 6.41 31.75
CA TYR A 236 5.71 6.41 30.30
C TYR A 236 4.34 7.00 29.95
N HIS A 237 4.36 8.17 29.32
CA HIS A 237 3.20 8.82 28.75
C HIS A 237 3.53 9.29 27.33
N PRO A 238 3.01 8.62 26.29
CA PRO A 238 3.31 8.99 24.91
C PRO A 238 2.63 10.31 24.55
N GLU A 239 3.42 11.31 24.18
CA GLU A 239 2.98 12.66 23.80
C GLU A 239 3.42 12.95 22.36
N GLY A 240 2.53 12.76 21.40
CA GLY A 240 2.81 13.09 20.01
C GLY A 240 2.81 14.61 19.75
N PRO A 241 3.50 15.10 18.71
CA PRO A 241 3.50 16.53 18.40
C PRO A 241 2.13 17.03 17.92
N ILE A 242 1.90 18.33 18.08
CA ILE A 242 0.76 19.05 17.53
C ILE A 242 1.27 19.95 16.40
N ILE A 243 0.89 19.61 15.18
CA ILE A 243 1.26 20.35 13.97
C ILE A 243 0.04 21.15 13.53
N GLU A 244 0.05 22.47 13.72
CA GLU A 244 -1.12 23.30 13.41
C GLU A 244 -1.29 23.53 11.89
N ASP A 245 -2.40 24.16 11.51
CA ASP A 245 -2.75 24.39 10.11
C ASP A 245 -1.63 25.08 9.32
N GLY A 246 -1.49 24.74 8.04
CA GLY A 246 -0.58 25.46 7.14
C GLY A 246 0.91 25.21 7.40
N VAL A 247 1.27 24.42 8.41
CA VAL A 247 2.68 24.15 8.73
C VAL A 247 3.33 23.35 7.61
N THR A 248 4.58 23.70 7.30
CA THR A 248 5.42 22.98 6.35
C THR A 248 6.64 22.42 7.06
N LEU A 249 6.81 21.10 7.04
CA LEU A 249 8.02 20.41 7.51
C LEU A 249 8.85 20.02 6.30
N GLY A 250 10.07 20.54 6.19
CA GLY A 250 11.02 20.17 5.15
C GLY A 250 11.45 18.70 5.26
N ALA A 251 12.12 18.20 4.22
CA ALA A 251 12.63 16.83 4.19
C ALA A 251 13.53 16.53 5.41
N GLY A 252 13.37 15.35 5.99
CA GLY A 252 14.24 14.88 7.09
C GLY A 252 14.14 15.66 8.41
N VAL A 253 13.08 16.46 8.60
CA VAL A 253 12.84 17.12 9.89
C VAL A 253 12.54 16.09 10.97
N VAL A 254 13.08 16.32 12.18
CA VAL A 254 12.73 15.56 13.38
C VAL A 254 12.03 16.46 14.37
N VAL A 255 10.88 16.04 14.90
CA VAL A 255 10.14 16.77 15.93
C VAL A 255 10.12 15.95 17.21
N LEU A 256 10.63 16.54 18.30
CA LEU A 256 10.64 15.92 19.62
C LEU A 256 9.23 15.75 20.22
N PRO A 257 9.05 14.88 21.23
CA PRO A 257 7.75 14.61 21.84
C PRO A 257 7.09 15.83 22.46
N GLY A 258 5.76 15.89 22.39
CA GLY A 258 4.93 16.92 23.01
C GLY A 258 5.02 18.31 22.39
N ILE A 259 5.84 18.51 21.35
CA ILE A 259 6.07 19.83 20.75
C ILE A 259 4.87 20.30 19.93
N ARG A 260 4.48 21.57 20.12
CA ARG A 260 3.52 22.28 19.28
C ARG A 260 4.24 23.14 18.24
N ILE A 261 3.87 22.98 16.98
CA ILE A 261 4.33 23.83 15.88
C ILE A 261 3.19 24.72 15.42
N GLY A 262 3.30 26.01 15.70
CA GLY A 262 2.26 27.01 15.48
C GLY A 262 1.94 27.24 14.01
N LYS A 263 0.68 27.60 13.77
CA LYS A 263 0.07 27.79 12.44
C LYS A 263 0.96 28.54 11.44
N GLY A 264 1.02 28.03 10.20
CA GLY A 264 1.73 28.64 9.08
C GLY A 264 3.25 28.65 9.19
N SER A 265 3.83 27.99 10.21
CA SER A 265 5.28 27.91 10.37
C SER A 265 5.95 27.02 9.33
N PHE A 266 7.21 27.31 9.04
CA PHE A 266 8.05 26.55 8.12
C PHE A 266 9.26 26.00 8.87
N VAL A 267 9.45 24.69 8.86
CA VAL A 267 10.63 24.02 9.43
C VAL A 267 11.53 23.59 8.28
N ALA A 268 12.73 24.16 8.22
CA ALA A 268 13.71 23.87 7.17
C ALA A 268 14.14 22.39 7.18
N ALA A 269 14.50 21.88 6.01
CA ALA A 269 14.95 20.51 5.85
C ALA A 269 16.10 20.17 6.82
N GLY A 270 16.04 18.97 7.40
CA GLY A 270 17.02 18.45 8.36
C GLY A 270 17.03 19.12 9.74
N ALA A 271 16.11 20.04 10.05
CA ALA A 271 16.06 20.66 11.37
C ALA A 271 15.53 19.70 12.45
N VAL A 272 16.01 19.87 13.69
CA VAL A 272 15.52 19.14 14.87
C VAL A 272 14.76 20.11 15.78
N VAL A 273 13.44 19.97 15.85
CA VAL A 273 12.57 20.86 16.64
C VAL A 273 12.54 20.37 18.09
N THR A 274 13.10 21.18 18.99
CA THR A 274 13.28 20.82 20.41
C THR A 274 12.40 21.59 21.39
N LYS A 275 11.62 22.55 20.89
CA LYS A 275 10.75 23.44 21.68
C LYS A 275 9.57 23.88 20.83
N ASP A 276 8.52 24.33 21.50
CA ASP A 276 7.34 24.89 20.84
C ASP A 276 7.72 26.04 19.91
N VAL A 277 7.05 26.07 18.76
CA VAL A 277 7.29 27.03 17.69
C VAL A 277 6.10 27.98 17.62
N PRO A 278 6.28 29.29 17.83
CA PRO A 278 5.22 30.26 17.63
C PRO A 278 4.67 30.23 16.20
N PRO A 279 3.41 30.63 15.96
CA PRO A 279 2.87 30.78 14.61
C PRO A 279 3.77 31.63 13.71
N MET A 280 3.71 31.39 12.41
CA MET A 280 4.40 32.19 11.39
C MET A 280 5.91 32.32 11.66
N SER A 281 6.54 31.22 12.04
CA SER A 281 7.98 31.16 12.33
C SER A 281 8.72 30.27 11.34
N LEU A 282 10.00 30.56 11.14
CA LEU A 282 10.96 29.72 10.44
C LEU A 282 11.83 28.99 11.47
N VAL A 283 11.94 27.67 11.39
CA VAL A 283 12.89 26.89 12.20
C VAL A 283 14.01 26.33 11.33
N LYS A 284 15.27 26.44 11.75
CA LYS A 284 16.41 25.84 11.04
C LYS A 284 17.50 25.37 12.01
N GLY A 285 18.24 24.33 11.63
CA GLY A 285 19.42 23.85 12.35
C GLY A 285 19.19 22.69 13.32
N VAL A 286 20.29 22.26 13.95
CA VAL A 286 20.32 21.20 14.96
C VAL A 286 21.19 21.67 16.15
N PRO A 287 20.59 22.00 17.31
CA PRO A 287 19.14 22.08 17.55
C PRO A 287 18.46 23.18 16.72
N GLY A 288 17.16 23.07 16.51
CA GLY A 288 16.37 24.02 15.73
C GLY A 288 16.25 25.37 16.42
N GLU A 289 16.69 26.42 15.73
CA GLU A 289 16.53 27.81 16.14
C GLU A 289 15.35 28.47 15.41
N ILE A 290 14.63 29.34 16.12
CA ILE A 290 13.38 29.97 15.66
C ILE A 290 13.68 31.39 15.18
N PHE A 291 13.17 31.72 13.99
CA PHE A 291 13.29 33.02 13.34
C PHE A 291 11.92 33.50 12.85
N PRO A 292 11.73 34.80 12.59
CA PRO A 292 10.55 35.28 11.88
C PRO A 292 10.43 34.63 10.50
N LEU A 293 9.21 34.27 10.07
CA LEU A 293 8.98 33.71 8.75
C LEU A 293 9.20 34.78 7.66
N PRO A 294 10.08 34.54 6.67
CA PRO A 294 10.27 35.46 5.55
C PRO A 294 9.00 35.67 4.74
N GLU A 295 8.77 36.89 4.25
CA GLU A 295 7.55 37.28 3.52
C GLU A 295 7.24 36.36 2.32
N LYS A 296 8.27 35.97 1.57
CA LYS A 296 8.16 35.06 0.42
C LYS A 296 7.66 33.65 0.75
N LEU A 297 7.67 33.26 2.02
CA LEU A 297 7.18 31.95 2.48
C LEU A 297 5.80 32.03 3.13
N LYS A 298 5.20 33.23 3.18
CA LYS A 298 3.84 33.44 3.69
C LYS A 298 2.81 33.04 2.65
N GLU A 299 2.76 31.75 2.34
CA GLU A 299 1.72 31.17 1.51
C GLU A 299 1.12 29.90 2.08
N LEU A 300 -0.14 29.67 1.75
CA LEU A 300 -0.88 28.48 2.15
C LEU A 300 -0.33 27.26 1.43
N ASN A 301 -0.05 26.19 2.18
CA ASN A 301 0.37 24.95 1.56
C ASN A 301 -0.81 24.25 0.87
N ILE A 302 -0.95 24.49 -0.42
CA ILE A 302 -1.98 23.89 -1.27
C ILE A 302 -1.31 23.28 -2.49
N ALA A 303 -1.39 21.96 -2.61
CA ALA A 303 -0.94 21.26 -3.80
C ALA A 303 -1.70 21.80 -5.05
N LYS A 304 -0.97 22.06 -6.15
CA LYS A 304 -1.53 22.69 -7.35
C LYS A 304 -2.78 21.99 -7.89
N ASN A 305 -2.80 20.66 -7.83
CA ASN A 305 -3.91 19.82 -8.25
C ASN A 305 -5.18 19.97 -7.39
N TRP A 306 -5.06 20.45 -6.15
CA TRP A 306 -6.20 20.70 -5.27
C TRP A 306 -6.84 22.06 -5.48
N ARG A 307 -6.14 23.02 -6.09
CA ARG A 307 -6.64 24.40 -6.29
C ARG A 307 -8.03 24.44 -6.94
N LYS A 308 -8.33 23.54 -7.87
CA LYS A 308 -9.63 23.44 -8.54
C LYS A 308 -10.81 23.04 -7.63
N TYR A 309 -10.53 22.46 -6.47
CA TYR A 309 -11.54 22.02 -5.48
C TYR A 309 -11.74 23.04 -4.37
N ILE A 310 -10.97 24.13 -4.38
CA ILE A 310 -11.00 25.15 -3.35
C ILE A 310 -11.48 26.44 -4.01
N ASN A 311 -12.51 27.05 -3.45
CA ASN A 311 -12.96 28.36 -3.93
C ASN A 311 -11.88 29.41 -3.60
N GLU A 312 -11.29 30.05 -4.61
CA GLU A 312 -10.22 31.06 -4.47
C GLU A 312 -10.64 32.25 -3.59
N GLU A 313 -11.92 32.60 -3.57
CA GLU A 313 -12.48 33.65 -2.73
C GLU A 313 -12.53 33.22 -1.25
N LYS A 314 -12.75 31.93 -0.97
CA LYS A 314 -12.60 31.36 0.37
C LYS A 314 -11.13 31.25 0.79
N ILE A 315 -10.20 31.00 -0.13
CA ILE A 315 -8.75 31.06 0.16
C ILE A 315 -8.39 32.48 0.58
N LYS A 316 -8.76 33.50 -0.22
CA LYS A 316 -8.52 34.91 0.12
C LYS A 316 -9.18 35.32 1.43
N ASN A 317 -10.39 34.85 1.72
CA ASN A 317 -11.07 35.13 3.00
C ASN A 317 -10.49 34.36 4.19
N TRP A 318 -9.95 33.15 3.98
CA TRP A 318 -9.17 32.43 5.01
C TRP A 318 -7.85 33.16 5.26
N TYR A 319 -7.16 33.64 4.22
CA TYR A 319 -6.03 34.57 4.32
C TYR A 319 -6.43 35.78 5.17
N ASN A 320 -7.46 36.54 4.80
CA ASN A 320 -7.86 37.77 5.50
C ASN A 320 -8.35 37.57 6.94
N ARG A 321 -8.66 36.34 7.35
CA ARG A 321 -8.98 35.99 8.76
C ARG A 321 -7.74 35.59 9.57
N LEU A 322 -6.60 35.44 8.91
CA LEU A 322 -5.31 35.09 9.49
C LEU A 322 -4.34 36.28 9.56
N TRP A 323 -4.70 37.41 8.96
CA TRP A 323 -3.96 38.68 8.97
C TRP A 323 -4.71 39.73 9.79
#